data_AF-A0A938S9M3-F1
#
_entry.id   AF-A0A938S9M3-F1
#
_cell.length_a   1.000
_cell.length_b   1.000
_cell.length_c   1.000
_cell.angle_alpha   90.00
_cell.angle_beta   90.00
_cell.angle_gamma   90.00
#
_symmetry.space_group_name_H-M   'P 1'
#
loop_
_entity.id
_entity.type
_entity.pdbx_description
1 polymer ?
#
loop_
_entity_poly.entity_id
_entity_poly.type
_entity_poly.pdbx_seq_one_letter_code
_entity_poly.pdbx_strand_id
1 'polypeptide(L)'
;VTKAGIGNKGPSLTTYLSLPGRYLVLMPDVNKRGVSKRITNEEERQKLKKIVDELKIPENMGVIVRTAGVDQTKKELSKDLDYLLKLWHVIENRAKSQPAPSLLYEESDLVTRSIRDMLTPDIDEIIVDSPVVRDRVQDFLRVIMPKGQPAVTLYTESEPVFHKFKVEAEIERASMRKVPLPGGGSIVIDQTEALVAIDVNSGRMKSERDAEATALKTNLEAVKEITRQLRIRDMGGVIVNDFIDMRDHKNIRAVEKALADALKRDKARTKTARMSPFGIIEMTRQRMRPSLRRFLFDDCPHCSGMGIVKSPESMSLTVMREMKTATGRDDVATIEVSVNPTAADHLLNQKRRELAQLEESAKKRILIRGSQEVARDKVEIRCFRKDGQKVNIG
;
A
#
# COMPACT_ATOMS: atom_id res chain seq x y z
N VAL A 1 8.73 0.13 -19.27
CA VAL A 1 8.71 0.88 -17.99
C VAL A 1 8.93 -0.08 -16.84
N THR A 2 9.90 0.15 -15.96
CA THR A 2 10.20 -0.74 -14.80
C THR A 2 9.49 -0.30 -13.53
N LYS A 3 9.31 1.01 -13.34
CA LYS A 3 8.52 1.60 -12.26
C LYS A 3 7.71 2.76 -12.84
N ALA A 4 6.41 2.78 -12.52
CA ALA A 4 5.56 3.91 -12.83
C ALA A 4 6.09 5.17 -12.10
N GLY A 5 5.78 6.35 -12.64
CA GLY A 5 6.11 7.61 -11.98
C GLY A 5 5.42 7.70 -10.61
N ILE A 6 6.12 8.26 -9.63
CA ILE A 6 5.60 8.46 -8.28
C ILE A 6 5.78 9.93 -7.91
N GLY A 7 4.66 10.64 -7.77
CA GLY A 7 4.66 12.08 -7.48
C GLY A 7 5.29 12.83 -8.66
N ASN A 8 6.28 13.68 -8.36
CA ASN A 8 6.97 14.47 -9.38
C ASN A 8 8.11 13.70 -10.09
N LYS A 9 8.39 12.44 -9.72
CA LYS A 9 9.45 11.64 -10.36
C LYS A 9 8.89 10.90 -11.57
N GLY A 10 9.52 11.12 -12.73
CA GLY A 10 9.22 10.41 -13.97
C GLY A 10 9.42 8.89 -13.86
N PRO A 11 8.86 8.11 -14.80
CA PRO A 11 8.95 6.66 -14.78
C PRO A 11 10.41 6.17 -14.97
N SER A 12 10.75 5.06 -14.34
CA SER A 12 12.04 4.39 -14.58
C SER A 12 11.95 3.52 -15.84
N LEU A 13 12.95 3.62 -16.71
CA LEU A 13 13.02 2.90 -17.99
C LEU A 13 14.17 1.88 -18.01
N THR A 14 14.09 0.91 -18.91
CA THR A 14 15.12 -0.09 -19.17
C THR A 14 15.06 -0.47 -20.64
N THR A 15 16.22 -0.74 -21.24
CA THR A 15 16.33 -1.38 -22.57
C THR A 15 16.33 -2.90 -22.48
N TYR A 16 16.61 -3.46 -21.30
CA TYR A 16 16.47 -4.90 -21.03
C TYR A 16 14.99 -5.25 -20.85
N LEU A 17 14.34 -5.70 -21.93
CA LEU A 17 12.93 -6.04 -21.95
C LEU A 17 12.67 -7.39 -21.29
N SER A 18 11.47 -7.54 -20.72
CA SER A 18 11.00 -8.83 -20.21
C SER A 18 9.52 -8.99 -20.50
N LEU A 19 9.14 -10.15 -21.04
CA LEU A 19 7.78 -10.51 -21.40
C LEU A 19 7.33 -11.64 -20.47
N PRO A 20 6.51 -11.33 -19.45
CA PRO A 20 6.02 -12.34 -18.53
C PRO A 20 4.89 -13.16 -19.18
N GLY A 21 5.13 -14.46 -19.35
CA GLY A 21 4.12 -15.47 -19.62
C GLY A 21 3.56 -16.05 -18.32
N ARG A 22 2.81 -17.15 -18.40
CA ARG A 22 2.23 -17.79 -17.21
C ARG A 22 3.30 -18.53 -16.41
N TYR A 23 4.13 -19.30 -17.10
CA TYR A 23 5.14 -20.17 -16.52
C TYR A 23 6.56 -19.66 -16.77
N LEU A 24 6.76 -18.91 -17.83
CA LEU A 24 8.06 -18.42 -18.26
C LEU A 24 8.08 -16.88 -18.28
N VAL A 25 9.28 -16.32 -18.19
CA VAL A 25 9.54 -14.92 -18.53
C VAL A 25 10.57 -14.93 -19.65
N LEU A 26 10.20 -14.45 -20.83
CA LEU A 26 11.10 -14.29 -21.97
C LEU A 26 11.85 -12.96 -21.79
N MET A 27 13.17 -12.99 -21.97
CA MET A 27 14.04 -11.82 -21.96
C MET A 27 14.72 -11.75 -23.33
N PRO A 28 14.22 -10.90 -24.24
CA PRO A 28 14.93 -10.59 -25.47
C PRO A 28 16.32 -10.02 -25.14
N ASP A 29 17.30 -10.32 -25.99
CA ASP A 29 18.67 -9.78 -25.93
C ASP A 29 19.48 -10.15 -24.68
N VAL A 30 19.05 -11.16 -23.92
CA VAL A 30 19.75 -11.68 -22.74
C VAL A 30 19.88 -13.19 -22.86
N ASN A 31 21.08 -13.72 -23.15
CA ASN A 31 21.29 -15.17 -23.24
C ASN A 31 21.41 -15.84 -21.85
N LYS A 32 20.29 -15.85 -21.09
CA LYS A 32 20.23 -16.40 -19.73
C LYS A 32 19.08 -17.36 -19.55
N ARG A 33 19.39 -18.60 -19.20
CA ARG A 33 18.44 -19.62 -18.76
C ARG A 33 18.43 -19.69 -17.24
N GLY A 34 17.25 -19.71 -16.62
CA GLY A 34 17.16 -19.68 -15.17
C GLY A 34 15.86 -20.19 -14.61
N VAL A 35 15.88 -20.44 -13.30
CA VAL A 35 14.72 -20.83 -12.51
C VAL A 35 14.54 -19.79 -11.40
N SER A 36 13.30 -19.42 -11.10
CA SER A 36 12.95 -18.47 -10.05
C SER A 36 13.66 -18.79 -8.73
N LYS A 37 14.24 -17.77 -8.09
CA LYS A 37 14.89 -17.91 -6.77
C LYS A 37 13.94 -18.33 -5.65
N ARG A 38 12.61 -18.31 -5.89
CA ARG A 38 11.60 -18.76 -4.92
C ARG A 38 11.46 -20.27 -4.83
N ILE A 39 11.95 -20.99 -5.84
CA ILE A 39 11.95 -22.44 -5.85
C ILE A 39 13.16 -22.86 -5.03
N THR A 40 12.94 -23.11 -3.74
CA THR A 40 13.99 -23.43 -2.77
C THR A 40 14.33 -24.92 -2.73
N ASN A 41 13.44 -25.77 -3.22
CA ASN A 41 13.71 -27.20 -3.37
C ASN A 41 14.74 -27.39 -4.50
N GLU A 42 15.94 -27.84 -4.15
CA GLU A 42 17.03 -27.98 -5.10
C GLU A 42 16.78 -29.11 -6.10
N GLU A 43 16.06 -30.17 -5.72
CA GLU A 43 15.71 -31.26 -6.63
C GLU A 43 14.76 -30.78 -7.74
N GLU A 44 13.68 -30.09 -7.36
CA GLU A 44 12.75 -29.46 -8.31
C GLU A 44 13.47 -28.46 -9.21
N ARG A 45 14.35 -27.64 -8.62
CA ARG A 45 15.11 -26.64 -9.35
C ARG A 45 16.04 -27.26 -10.39
N GLN A 46 16.70 -28.37 -10.06
CA GLN A 46 17.53 -29.10 -11.01
C GLN A 46 16.68 -29.76 -12.11
N LYS A 47 15.53 -30.34 -11.76
CA LYS A 47 14.58 -30.91 -12.73
C LYS A 47 14.11 -29.86 -13.74
N LEU A 48 13.73 -28.67 -13.27
CA LEU A 48 13.30 -27.56 -14.12
C LEU A 48 14.42 -27.03 -15.01
N LYS A 49 15.65 -26.92 -14.50
CA LYS A 49 16.81 -26.55 -15.32
C LYS A 49 16.99 -27.50 -16.49
N LYS A 50 16.96 -28.82 -16.26
CA LYS A 50 17.04 -29.83 -17.32
C LYS A 50 15.95 -29.63 -18.38
N ILE A 51 14.69 -29.42 -17.94
CA ILE A 51 13.58 -29.19 -18.88
C ILE A 51 13.81 -27.92 -19.70
N VAL A 52 14.26 -26.82 -19.09
CA VAL A 52 14.56 -25.55 -19.76
C VAL A 52 15.69 -25.71 -20.78
N ASP A 53 16.70 -26.52 -20.46
CA ASP A 53 17.82 -26.76 -21.35
C ASP A 53 17.38 -27.49 -22.63
N GLU A 54 16.34 -28.31 -22.53
CA GLU A 54 15.71 -28.99 -23.67
C GLU A 54 14.69 -28.14 -24.44
N LEU A 55 14.36 -26.92 -23.98
CA LEU A 55 13.46 -26.02 -24.70
C LEU A 55 14.18 -25.39 -25.90
N LYS A 56 13.46 -25.24 -27.01
CA LYS A 56 13.95 -24.60 -28.24
C LYS A 56 13.88 -23.08 -28.11
N ILE A 57 14.81 -22.50 -27.36
CA ILE A 57 14.93 -21.05 -27.18
C ILE A 57 15.86 -20.49 -28.28
N PRO A 58 15.43 -19.47 -29.05
CA PRO A 58 16.28 -18.83 -30.06
C PRO A 58 17.58 -18.27 -29.48
N GLU A 59 18.60 -18.16 -30.33
CA GLU A 59 19.85 -17.50 -29.97
C GLU A 59 19.60 -16.04 -29.54
N ASN A 60 20.40 -15.55 -28.59
CA ASN A 60 20.26 -14.22 -27.97
C ASN A 60 19.00 -13.99 -27.11
N MET A 61 18.22 -15.03 -26.81
CA MET A 61 17.07 -14.93 -25.90
C MET A 61 17.27 -15.73 -24.61
N GLY A 62 16.65 -15.23 -23.54
CA GLY A 62 16.72 -15.81 -22.21
C GLY A 62 15.35 -16.16 -21.70
N VAL A 63 15.31 -17.16 -20.82
CA VAL A 63 14.06 -17.62 -20.21
C VAL A 63 14.28 -17.85 -18.72
N ILE A 64 13.35 -17.34 -17.92
CA ILE A 64 13.27 -17.63 -16.48
C ILE A 64 11.97 -18.38 -16.18
N VAL A 65 12.07 -19.56 -15.57
CA VAL A 65 10.89 -20.29 -15.07
C VAL A 65 10.34 -19.62 -13.82
N ARG A 66 9.05 -19.25 -13.85
CA ARG A 66 8.26 -18.70 -12.74
C ARG A 66 7.89 -19.81 -11.76
N THR A 67 7.52 -19.44 -10.53
CA THR A 67 7.05 -20.40 -9.51
C THR A 67 5.83 -21.20 -9.96
N ALA A 68 4.96 -20.62 -10.79
CA ALA A 68 3.82 -21.34 -11.36
C ALA A 68 4.21 -22.47 -12.34
N GLY A 69 5.47 -22.50 -12.79
CA GLY A 69 6.01 -23.50 -13.70
C GLY A 69 6.61 -24.73 -13.03
N VAL A 70 6.60 -24.84 -11.69
CA VAL A 70 7.31 -25.91 -10.96
C VAL A 70 6.80 -27.31 -11.31
N ASP A 71 5.48 -27.50 -11.30
CA ASP A 71 4.85 -28.79 -11.57
C ASP A 71 4.44 -28.98 -13.03
N GLN A 72 4.88 -28.08 -13.91
CA GLN A 72 4.47 -28.08 -15.30
C GLN A 72 5.37 -28.97 -16.15
N THR A 73 4.74 -29.57 -17.16
CA THR A 73 5.42 -30.44 -18.11
C THR A 73 6.24 -29.63 -19.12
N LYS A 74 7.26 -30.24 -19.72
CA LYS A 74 8.01 -29.65 -20.86
C LYS A 74 7.08 -29.13 -21.95
N LYS A 75 5.98 -29.84 -22.22
CA LYS A 75 4.99 -29.48 -23.24
C LYS A 75 4.27 -28.18 -22.90
N GLU A 76 3.91 -27.96 -21.63
CA GLU A 76 3.26 -26.73 -21.17
C GLU A 76 4.23 -25.55 -21.20
N LEU A 77 5.48 -25.75 -20.74
CA LEU A 77 6.51 -24.73 -20.82
C LEU A 77 6.83 -24.34 -22.28
N SER A 78 6.87 -25.32 -23.19
CA SER A 78 7.08 -25.05 -24.62
C SER A 78 5.95 -24.22 -25.23
N LYS A 79 4.69 -24.48 -24.87
CA LYS A 79 3.55 -23.69 -25.36
C LYS A 79 3.59 -22.25 -24.88
N ASP A 80 3.94 -22.04 -23.61
CA ASP A 80 4.08 -20.70 -23.04
C ASP A 80 5.26 -19.95 -23.72
N LEU A 81 6.36 -20.66 -24.03
CA LEU A 81 7.46 -20.11 -24.81
C LEU A 81 7.02 -19.69 -26.21
N ASP A 82 6.30 -20.56 -26.94
CA ASP A 82 5.81 -20.25 -28.29
C ASP A 82 4.89 -19.03 -28.31
N TYR A 83 4.04 -18.88 -27.28
CA TYR A 83 3.21 -17.69 -27.10
C TYR A 83 4.07 -16.43 -26.92
N LEU A 84 5.08 -16.47 -26.05
CA LEU A 84 5.96 -15.35 -25.79
C LEU A 84 6.80 -14.96 -27.02
N LEU A 85 7.26 -15.93 -27.80
CA LEU A 85 7.99 -15.68 -29.04
C LEU A 85 7.12 -15.00 -30.10
N LYS A 86 5.87 -15.45 -30.25
CA LYS A 86 4.89 -14.77 -31.15
C LYS A 86 4.63 -13.34 -30.70
N LEU A 87 4.45 -13.11 -29.41
CA LEU A 87 4.27 -11.77 -28.86
C LEU A 87 5.49 -10.89 -29.16
N TRP A 88 6.70 -11.39 -28.91
CA TRP A 88 7.93 -10.65 -29.22
C TRP A 88 8.03 -10.28 -30.69
N HIS A 89 7.71 -11.21 -31.60
CA HIS A 89 7.74 -10.94 -33.04
C HIS A 89 6.78 -9.81 -33.46
N VAL A 90 5.58 -9.76 -32.85
CA VAL A 90 4.64 -8.66 -33.09
C VAL A 90 5.22 -7.32 -32.62
N ILE A 91 5.86 -7.29 -31.45
CA ILE A 91 6.49 -6.08 -30.89
C ILE A 91 7.64 -5.62 -31.80
N GLU A 92 8.50 -6.53 -32.22
CA GLU A 92 9.64 -6.26 -33.09
C GLU A 92 9.19 -5.70 -34.45
N ASN A 93 8.17 -6.30 -35.07
CA ASN A 93 7.63 -5.84 -36.34
C ASN A 93 7.02 -4.42 -36.23
N ARG A 94 6.32 -4.12 -35.13
CA ARG A 94 5.83 -2.75 -34.85
C ARG A 94 6.96 -1.76 -34.66
N ALA A 95 8.02 -2.15 -33.95
CA ALA A 95 9.20 -1.32 -33.72
C ALA A 95 9.88 -0.92 -35.04
N LYS A 96 9.92 -1.83 -36.02
CA LYS A 96 10.52 -1.59 -37.34
C LYS A 96 9.63 -0.74 -38.27
N SER A 97 8.31 -0.78 -38.09
CA SER A 97 7.35 -0.17 -39.01
C SER A 97 6.80 1.19 -38.57
N GLN A 98 6.82 1.50 -37.28
CA GLN A 98 6.24 2.73 -36.75
C GLN A 98 7.31 3.79 -36.43
N PRO A 99 7.07 5.07 -36.77
CA PRO A 99 7.97 6.16 -36.37
C PRO A 99 7.90 6.40 -34.85
N ALA A 100 9.04 6.69 -34.24
CA ALA A 100 9.12 7.03 -32.82
C ALA A 100 8.70 8.50 -32.56
N PRO A 101 8.10 8.81 -31.38
CA PRO A 101 7.70 7.89 -30.32
C PRO A 101 6.35 7.21 -30.61
N SER A 102 6.28 5.89 -30.43
CA SER A 102 5.04 5.12 -30.57
C SER A 102 4.89 4.05 -29.48
N LEU A 103 3.64 3.68 -29.18
CA LEU A 103 3.31 2.59 -28.26
C LEU A 103 3.41 1.25 -28.99
N LEU A 104 4.48 0.49 -28.74
CA LEU A 104 4.70 -0.81 -29.39
C LEU A 104 3.87 -1.93 -28.77
N TYR A 105 3.77 -1.91 -27.44
CA TYR A 105 3.06 -2.90 -26.64
C TYR A 105 2.46 -2.23 -25.41
N GLU A 106 1.17 -2.43 -25.23
CA GLU A 106 0.47 -2.12 -23.99
C GLU A 106 0.38 -3.41 -23.16
N GLU A 107 0.87 -3.36 -21.92
CA GLU A 107 0.73 -4.50 -21.01
C GLU A 107 -0.76 -4.80 -20.79
N SER A 108 -1.11 -6.09 -20.77
CA SER A 108 -2.49 -6.52 -20.65
C SER A 108 -3.22 -5.85 -19.48
N ASP A 109 -4.53 -5.66 -19.68
CA ASP A 109 -5.41 -5.06 -18.68
C ASP A 109 -5.41 -5.83 -17.35
N LEU A 110 -6.02 -5.21 -16.33
CA LEU A 110 -6.03 -5.74 -14.97
C LEU A 110 -6.57 -7.18 -14.88
N VAL A 111 -7.60 -7.54 -15.65
CA VAL A 111 -8.23 -8.86 -15.57
C VAL A 111 -7.29 -9.90 -16.14
N THR A 112 -6.80 -9.69 -17.35
CA THR A 112 -5.86 -10.60 -18.01
C THR A 112 -4.59 -10.77 -17.19
N ARG A 113 -4.06 -9.67 -16.64
CA ARG A 113 -2.90 -9.68 -15.75
C ARG A 113 -3.16 -10.46 -14.46
N SER A 114 -4.32 -10.25 -13.85
CA SER A 114 -4.71 -10.96 -12.62
C SER A 114 -4.80 -12.45 -12.87
N ILE A 115 -5.41 -12.90 -13.97
CA ILE A 115 -5.48 -14.31 -14.32
C ILE A 115 -4.07 -14.87 -14.58
N ARG A 116 -3.25 -14.22 -15.41
CA ARG A 116 -1.87 -14.69 -15.69
C ARG A 116 -1.05 -14.85 -14.41
N ASP A 117 -1.17 -13.91 -13.48
CA ASP A 117 -0.29 -13.85 -12.32
C ASP A 117 -0.85 -14.58 -11.09
N MET A 118 -2.17 -14.71 -10.93
CA MET A 118 -2.83 -15.29 -9.75
C MET A 118 -3.45 -16.65 -10.00
N LEU A 119 -3.73 -17.04 -11.23
CA LEU A 119 -4.37 -18.33 -11.50
C LEU A 119 -3.42 -19.47 -11.16
N THR A 120 -3.82 -20.27 -10.18
CA THR A 120 -3.14 -21.48 -9.73
C THR A 120 -4.04 -22.70 -10.01
N PRO A 121 -3.47 -23.92 -10.10
CA PRO A 121 -4.25 -25.11 -10.46
C PRO A 121 -5.36 -25.49 -9.46
N ASP A 122 -5.28 -24.99 -8.23
CA ASP A 122 -6.26 -25.18 -7.14
C ASP A 122 -7.47 -24.22 -7.22
N ILE A 123 -7.56 -23.38 -8.25
CA ILE A 123 -8.71 -22.51 -8.46
C ILE A 123 -9.71 -23.21 -9.37
N ASP A 124 -10.89 -23.51 -8.82
CA ASP A 124 -11.94 -24.25 -9.53
C ASP A 124 -12.80 -23.34 -10.44
N GLU A 125 -13.05 -22.10 -10.01
CA GLU A 125 -13.99 -21.19 -10.66
C GLU A 125 -13.50 -19.74 -10.67
N ILE A 126 -13.77 -19.04 -11.77
CA ILE A 126 -13.60 -17.59 -11.94
C ILE A 126 -14.99 -16.99 -12.16
N ILE A 127 -15.43 -16.20 -11.18
CA ILE A 127 -16.74 -15.55 -11.20
C ILE A 127 -16.57 -14.11 -11.68
N VAL A 128 -17.38 -13.69 -12.64
CA VAL A 128 -17.39 -12.33 -13.20
C VAL A 128 -18.83 -11.83 -13.29
N ASP A 129 -19.05 -10.54 -13.09
CA ASP A 129 -20.37 -9.89 -13.12
C ASP A 129 -20.67 -9.17 -14.45
N SER A 130 -19.76 -9.26 -15.42
CA SER A 130 -19.88 -8.63 -16.74
C SER A 130 -19.77 -9.66 -17.87
N PRO A 131 -20.76 -9.73 -18.79
CA PRO A 131 -20.72 -10.65 -19.93
C PRO A 131 -19.51 -10.41 -20.84
N VAL A 132 -19.15 -9.14 -21.07
CA VAL A 132 -18.00 -8.75 -21.89
C VAL A 132 -16.69 -9.24 -21.26
N VAL A 133 -16.58 -9.13 -19.93
CA VAL A 133 -15.40 -9.60 -19.20
C VAL A 133 -15.33 -11.13 -19.23
N ARG A 134 -16.46 -11.84 -19.07
CA ARG A 134 -16.53 -13.31 -19.18
C ARG A 134 -15.96 -13.80 -20.50
N ASP A 135 -16.44 -13.26 -21.61
CA ASP A 135 -16.03 -13.71 -22.95
C ASP A 135 -14.53 -13.49 -23.14
N ARG A 136 -14.03 -12.32 -22.74
CA ARG A 136 -12.60 -11.99 -22.77
C ARG A 136 -11.75 -12.92 -21.91
N VAL A 137 -12.21 -13.25 -20.70
CA VAL A 137 -11.53 -14.19 -19.80
C VAL A 137 -11.47 -15.57 -20.42
N GLN A 138 -12.58 -16.04 -21.01
CA GLN A 138 -12.65 -17.34 -21.65
C GLN A 138 -11.75 -17.44 -22.88
N ASP A 139 -11.72 -16.41 -23.73
CA ASP A 139 -10.82 -16.33 -24.88
C ASP A 139 -9.35 -16.34 -24.44
N PHE A 140 -9.01 -15.58 -23.40
CA PHE A 140 -7.65 -15.59 -22.87
C PHE A 140 -7.24 -16.97 -22.35
N LEU A 141 -8.11 -17.63 -21.57
CA LEU A 141 -7.85 -18.98 -21.04
C LEU A 141 -7.70 -20.03 -22.15
N ARG A 142 -8.44 -19.92 -23.26
CA ARG A 142 -8.26 -20.79 -24.43
C ARG A 142 -6.85 -20.71 -25.02
N VAL A 143 -6.26 -19.51 -25.01
CA VAL A 143 -4.89 -19.29 -25.51
C VAL A 143 -3.85 -19.82 -24.51
N ILE A 144 -3.97 -19.46 -23.24
CA ILE A 144 -2.90 -19.73 -22.26
C ILE A 144 -3.00 -21.11 -21.58
N MET A 145 -4.19 -21.70 -21.52
CA MET A 145 -4.44 -22.94 -20.78
C MET A 145 -5.61 -23.72 -21.39
N PRO A 146 -5.43 -24.37 -22.56
CA PRO A 146 -6.52 -25.10 -23.24
C PRO A 146 -6.99 -26.37 -22.53
N LYS A 147 -6.31 -26.84 -21.48
CA LYS A 147 -6.68 -28.02 -20.68
C LYS A 147 -6.78 -27.64 -19.21
N GLY A 148 -7.78 -28.16 -18.50
CA GLY A 148 -7.99 -27.89 -17.07
C GLY A 148 -8.36 -26.43 -16.79
N GLN A 149 -9.21 -25.84 -17.65
CA GLN A 149 -9.71 -24.48 -17.44
C GLN A 149 -10.61 -24.45 -16.21
N PRO A 150 -10.45 -23.47 -15.29
CA PRO A 150 -11.46 -23.22 -14.30
C PRO A 150 -12.78 -22.86 -15.00
N ALA A 151 -13.90 -23.15 -14.36
CA ALA A 151 -15.19 -22.67 -14.83
C ALA A 151 -15.18 -21.13 -14.84
N VAL A 152 -15.68 -20.51 -15.91
CA VAL A 152 -15.83 -19.05 -15.99
C VAL A 152 -17.31 -18.75 -15.95
N THR A 153 -17.80 -18.33 -14.78
CA THR A 153 -19.23 -18.18 -14.51
C THR A 153 -19.62 -16.72 -14.50
N LEU A 154 -20.68 -16.39 -15.25
CA LEU A 154 -21.31 -15.08 -15.18
C LEU A 154 -22.25 -15.04 -13.98
N TYR A 155 -21.95 -14.15 -13.05
CA TYR A 155 -22.79 -13.84 -11.91
C TYR A 155 -23.89 -12.86 -12.33
N THR A 156 -25.14 -13.24 -12.14
CA THR A 156 -26.32 -12.49 -12.60
C THR A 156 -27.34 -12.22 -11.49
N GLU A 157 -27.03 -12.58 -10.24
CA GLU A 157 -27.94 -12.30 -9.13
C GLU A 157 -27.99 -10.79 -8.83
N SER A 158 -29.04 -10.34 -8.14
CA SER A 158 -29.24 -8.93 -7.80
C SER A 158 -28.33 -8.42 -6.68
N GLU A 159 -27.92 -9.28 -5.75
CA GLU A 159 -26.94 -8.93 -4.72
C GLU A 159 -25.56 -8.76 -5.37
N PRO A 160 -24.77 -7.71 -5.09
CA PRO A 160 -23.46 -7.56 -5.71
C PRO A 160 -22.51 -8.74 -5.40
N VAL A 161 -21.70 -9.15 -6.38
CA VAL A 161 -20.82 -10.32 -6.29
C VAL A 161 -19.92 -10.29 -5.03
N PHE A 162 -19.35 -9.14 -4.67
CA PHE A 162 -18.49 -9.04 -3.48
C PHE A 162 -19.26 -9.11 -2.16
N HIS A 163 -20.52 -8.70 -2.13
CA HIS A 163 -21.39 -8.88 -0.97
C HIS A 163 -21.74 -10.35 -0.77
N LYS A 164 -22.17 -11.02 -1.85
CA LYS A 164 -22.53 -12.44 -1.85
C LYS A 164 -21.41 -13.32 -1.28
N PHE A 165 -20.17 -13.07 -1.72
CA PHE A 165 -18.99 -13.81 -1.29
C PHE A 165 -18.26 -13.20 -0.08
N LYS A 166 -18.85 -12.20 0.60
CA LYS A 166 -18.32 -11.53 1.80
C LYS A 166 -16.92 -10.91 1.61
N VAL A 167 -16.58 -10.57 0.37
CA VAL A 167 -15.33 -9.88 0.02
C VAL A 167 -15.39 -8.41 0.47
N GLU A 168 -16.56 -7.79 0.42
CA GLU A 168 -16.72 -6.37 0.79
C GLU A 168 -16.28 -6.10 2.23
N ALA A 169 -16.68 -6.96 3.17
CA ALA A 169 -16.28 -6.87 4.57
C ALA A 169 -14.75 -7.00 4.77
N GLU A 170 -14.06 -7.70 3.87
CA GLU A 170 -12.60 -7.80 3.88
C GLU A 170 -11.93 -6.57 3.27
N ILE A 171 -12.54 -5.94 2.26
CA ILE A 171 -12.10 -4.66 1.69
C ILE A 171 -12.21 -3.56 2.75
N GLU A 172 -13.34 -3.46 3.44
CA GLU A 172 -13.51 -2.53 4.56
C GLU A 172 -12.48 -2.79 5.66
N ARG A 173 -12.25 -4.05 6.03
CA ARG A 173 -11.23 -4.40 7.04
C ARG A 173 -9.82 -4.00 6.61
N ALA A 174 -9.52 -4.00 5.32
CA ALA A 174 -8.24 -3.54 4.79
C ALA A 174 -8.04 -2.02 4.91
N SER A 175 -9.11 -1.25 5.10
CA SER A 175 -9.07 0.20 5.29
C SER A 175 -8.94 0.60 6.77
N MET A 176 -9.32 -0.29 7.69
CA MET A 176 -9.31 -0.03 9.14
C MET A 176 -7.89 0.08 9.71
N ARG A 177 -7.70 1.01 10.66
CA ARG A 177 -6.47 1.09 11.47
C ARG A 177 -6.32 -0.10 12.42
N LYS A 178 -7.40 -0.52 13.07
CA LYS A 178 -7.44 -1.62 14.03
C LYS A 178 -8.18 -2.81 13.42
N VAL A 179 -7.53 -3.96 13.36
CA VAL A 179 -8.06 -5.18 12.74
C VAL A 179 -8.28 -6.25 13.81
N PRO A 180 -9.50 -6.76 13.99
CA PRO A 180 -9.78 -7.79 14.99
C PRO A 180 -9.18 -9.14 14.60
N LEU A 181 -8.74 -9.90 15.60
CA LEU A 181 -8.27 -11.28 15.48
C LEU A 181 -9.40 -12.25 15.90
N PRO A 182 -9.41 -13.50 15.39
CA PRO A 182 -10.42 -14.51 15.74
C PRO A 182 -10.53 -14.77 17.25
N GLY A 183 -9.42 -14.73 17.98
CA GLY A 183 -9.38 -14.84 19.44
C GLY A 183 -9.82 -13.57 20.18
N GLY A 184 -10.36 -12.54 19.54
CA GLY A 184 -10.77 -11.31 20.24
C GLY A 184 -9.63 -10.38 20.64
N GLY A 185 -8.40 -10.71 20.28
CA GLY A 185 -7.30 -9.75 20.17
C GLY A 185 -7.46 -8.83 18.95
N SER A 186 -6.47 -8.01 18.67
CA SER A 186 -6.46 -7.14 17.49
C SER A 186 -5.04 -6.71 17.13
N ILE A 187 -4.80 -6.43 15.86
CA ILE A 187 -3.60 -5.71 15.41
C ILE A 187 -3.93 -4.25 15.11
N VAL A 188 -3.02 -3.35 15.39
CA VAL A 188 -3.12 -1.91 15.09
C VAL A 188 -2.01 -1.57 14.10
N ILE A 189 -2.38 -1.00 12.95
CA ILE A 189 -1.45 -0.73 11.86
C ILE A 189 -1.31 0.78 11.68
N ASP A 190 -0.11 1.30 11.95
CA ASP A 190 0.25 2.71 11.77
C ASP A 190 1.30 2.87 10.67
N GLN A 191 0.91 3.54 9.60
CA GLN A 191 1.81 3.87 8.50
C GLN A 191 2.33 5.29 8.67
N THR A 192 3.64 5.40 8.90
CA THR A 192 4.38 6.68 8.99
C THR A 192 5.04 6.99 7.64
N GLU A 193 5.80 8.09 7.59
CA GLU A 193 6.58 8.48 6.42
C GLU A 193 7.64 7.43 6.04
N ALA A 194 8.37 6.92 7.05
CA ALA A 194 9.53 6.07 6.84
C ALA A 194 9.23 4.56 6.97
N LEU A 195 8.29 4.18 7.83
CA LEU A 195 8.03 2.79 8.19
C LEU A 195 6.55 2.50 8.49
N VAL A 196 6.22 1.21 8.58
CA VAL A 196 4.93 0.74 9.07
C VAL A 196 5.14 0.09 10.44
N ALA A 197 4.46 0.58 11.46
CA ALA A 197 4.44 -0.02 12.79
C ALA A 197 3.16 -0.85 12.95
N ILE A 198 3.28 -2.07 13.47
CA ILE A 198 2.15 -2.95 13.73
C ILE A 198 2.22 -3.43 15.18
N ASP A 199 1.22 -3.10 15.96
CA ASP A 199 1.09 -3.45 17.38
C ASP A 199 0.05 -4.56 17.60
N VAL A 200 0.36 -5.54 18.45
CA VAL A 200 -0.51 -6.70 18.74
C VAL A 200 -1.11 -6.62 20.14
N ASN A 201 -2.43 -6.59 20.20
CA ASN A 201 -3.18 -6.53 21.46
C ASN A 201 -3.95 -7.84 21.71
N SER A 202 -3.85 -8.40 22.92
CA SER A 202 -4.61 -9.60 23.34
C SER A 202 -6.09 -9.35 23.65
N GLY A 203 -6.50 -8.09 23.79
CA GLY A 203 -7.89 -7.73 24.06
C GLY A 203 -8.40 -8.27 25.40
N ARG A 204 -9.65 -8.78 25.43
CA ARG A 204 -10.30 -9.29 26.66
C ARG A 204 -9.97 -10.74 26.99
N MET A 205 -9.05 -11.40 26.27
CA MET A 205 -8.56 -12.73 26.65
C MET A 205 -7.64 -12.62 27.87
N LYS A 206 -8.22 -12.51 29.07
CA LYS A 206 -7.49 -12.56 30.34
C LYS A 206 -7.96 -13.76 31.15
N SER A 207 -7.34 -14.91 30.94
CA SER A 207 -7.24 -15.94 31.98
C SER A 207 -5.84 -15.85 32.59
N GLU A 208 -5.73 -15.29 33.80
CA GLU A 208 -4.45 -15.01 34.48
C GLU A 208 -3.56 -16.25 34.66
N ARG A 209 -4.14 -17.46 34.69
CA ARG A 209 -3.39 -18.72 34.83
C ARG A 209 -2.63 -19.15 33.56
N ASP A 210 -2.87 -18.52 32.40
CA ASP A 210 -2.25 -18.93 31.14
C ASP A 210 -1.89 -17.75 30.23
N ALA A 211 -1.26 -16.73 30.82
CA ALA A 211 -0.85 -15.52 30.10
C ALA A 211 0.14 -15.81 28.96
N GLU A 212 1.09 -16.73 29.19
CA GLU A 212 2.12 -17.09 28.21
C GLU A 212 1.51 -17.83 26.99
N ALA A 213 0.61 -18.81 27.19
CA ALA A 213 -0.03 -19.45 26.04
C ALA A 213 -1.01 -18.52 25.33
N THR A 214 -1.66 -17.61 26.07
CA THR A 214 -2.52 -16.57 25.46
C THR A 214 -1.70 -15.62 24.57
N ALA A 215 -0.51 -15.21 25.02
CA ALA A 215 0.41 -14.38 24.24
C ALA A 215 0.86 -15.12 22.97
N LEU A 216 1.32 -16.37 23.09
CA LEU A 216 1.71 -17.19 21.94
C LEU A 216 0.56 -17.33 20.94
N LYS A 217 -0.63 -17.72 21.41
CA LYS A 217 -1.81 -17.91 20.56
C LYS A 217 -2.17 -16.62 19.82
N THR A 218 -2.22 -15.50 20.54
CA THR A 218 -2.54 -14.19 19.95
C THR A 218 -1.49 -13.78 18.91
N ASN A 219 -0.20 -13.96 19.21
CA ASN A 219 0.88 -13.64 18.27
C ASN A 219 0.83 -14.52 17.02
N LEU A 220 0.49 -15.81 17.13
CA LEU A 220 0.34 -16.69 15.97
C LEU A 220 -0.88 -16.32 15.09
N GLU A 221 -1.98 -15.88 15.71
CA GLU A 221 -3.13 -15.31 14.98
C GLU A 221 -2.74 -13.99 14.30
N ALA A 222 -2.03 -13.12 15.03
CA ALA A 222 -1.53 -11.85 14.51
C ALA A 222 -0.61 -12.06 13.30
N VAL A 223 0.31 -13.03 13.32
CA VAL A 223 1.18 -13.37 12.17
C VAL A 223 0.36 -13.64 10.90
N LYS A 224 -0.72 -14.43 11.02
CA LYS A 224 -1.58 -14.74 9.87
C LYS A 224 -2.24 -13.48 9.33
N GLU A 225 -2.74 -12.63 10.22
CA GLU A 225 -3.44 -11.40 9.83
C GLU A 225 -2.48 -10.32 9.32
N ILE A 226 -1.34 -10.12 9.95
CA ILE A 226 -0.27 -9.20 9.52
C ILE A 226 0.15 -9.52 8.10
N THR A 227 0.55 -10.78 7.83
CA THR A 227 1.01 -11.16 6.48
C THR A 227 -0.10 -11.03 5.44
N ARG A 228 -1.36 -11.25 5.83
CA ARG A 228 -2.52 -11.03 4.97
C ARG A 228 -2.72 -9.54 4.65
N GLN A 229 -2.70 -8.67 5.65
CA GLN A 229 -2.86 -7.23 5.51
C GLN A 229 -1.71 -6.60 4.72
N LEU A 230 -0.47 -7.06 4.90
CA LEU A 230 0.68 -6.64 4.08
C LEU A 230 0.43 -6.86 2.58
N ARG A 231 -0.20 -7.98 2.21
CA ARG A 231 -0.53 -8.28 0.80
C ARG A 231 -1.71 -7.46 0.30
N ILE A 232 -2.81 -7.40 1.07
CA ILE A 232 -4.04 -6.72 0.64
C ILE A 232 -3.81 -5.21 0.52
N ARG A 233 -3.08 -4.59 1.46
CA ARG A 233 -2.81 -3.14 1.46
C ARG A 233 -1.59 -2.75 0.61
N ASP A 234 -0.90 -3.74 0.03
CA ASP A 234 0.42 -3.64 -0.61
C ASP A 234 1.42 -2.77 0.16
N MET A 235 1.53 -3.00 1.48
CA MET A 235 2.45 -2.27 2.34
C MET A 235 3.90 -2.70 2.06
N GLY A 236 4.81 -1.74 1.91
CA GLY A 236 6.21 -2.04 1.68
C GLY A 236 7.14 -0.95 2.17
N GLY A 237 8.45 -1.26 2.20
CA GLY A 237 9.45 -0.51 2.96
C GLY A 237 9.82 -1.26 4.24
N VAL A 238 10.22 -0.51 5.26
CA VAL A 238 10.51 -1.04 6.60
C VAL A 238 9.19 -1.25 7.34
N ILE A 239 9.04 -2.42 7.94
CA ILE A 239 7.88 -2.81 8.75
C ILE A 239 8.40 -3.31 10.08
N VAL A 240 7.80 -2.82 11.16
CA VAL A 240 8.15 -3.11 12.54
C VAL A 240 6.94 -3.77 13.18
N ASN A 241 7.09 -5.00 13.65
CA ASN A 241 6.00 -5.77 14.26
C ASN A 241 6.28 -5.89 15.76
N ASP A 242 5.46 -5.24 16.57
CA ASP A 242 5.51 -5.26 18.03
C ASP A 242 4.57 -6.36 18.54
N PHE A 243 5.14 -7.52 18.85
CA PHE A 243 4.40 -8.68 19.34
C PHE A 243 4.27 -8.62 20.86
N ILE A 244 3.27 -9.32 21.40
CA ILE A 244 3.12 -9.45 22.85
C ILE A 244 4.36 -10.17 23.40
N ASP A 245 4.94 -9.62 24.46
CA ASP A 245 6.11 -10.20 25.14
C ASP A 245 5.87 -11.66 25.53
N MET A 246 6.86 -12.50 25.24
CA MET A 246 6.90 -13.92 25.61
C MET A 246 8.22 -14.21 26.32
N ARG A 247 8.17 -14.97 27.40
CA ARG A 247 9.37 -15.31 28.18
C ARG A 247 10.06 -16.57 27.65
N ASP A 248 9.29 -17.51 27.11
CA ASP A 248 9.86 -18.76 26.58
C ASP A 248 10.45 -18.54 25.18
N HIS A 249 11.75 -18.80 25.03
CA HIS A 249 12.43 -18.79 23.74
C HIS A 249 11.82 -19.75 22.71
N LYS A 250 11.16 -20.84 23.13
CA LYS A 250 10.43 -21.72 22.23
C LYS A 250 9.24 -21.01 21.60
N ASN A 251 8.52 -20.20 22.37
CA ASN A 251 7.37 -19.42 21.89
C ASN A 251 7.81 -18.34 20.91
N ILE A 252 8.90 -17.61 21.23
CA ILE A 252 9.51 -16.63 20.33
C ILE A 252 9.87 -17.27 18.99
N ARG A 253 10.59 -18.41 19.01
CA ARG A 253 10.96 -19.13 17.79
C ARG A 253 9.75 -19.64 17.00
N ALA A 254 8.67 -20.03 17.69
CA ALA A 254 7.44 -20.45 17.03
C ALA A 254 6.80 -19.29 16.24
N VAL A 255 6.77 -18.08 16.82
CA VAL A 255 6.25 -16.88 16.14
C VAL A 255 7.15 -16.48 14.96
N GLU A 256 8.47 -16.45 15.14
CA GLU A 256 9.44 -16.17 14.07
C GLU A 256 9.27 -17.14 12.89
N LYS A 257 9.16 -18.44 13.19
CA LYS A 257 8.96 -19.48 12.18
C LYS A 257 7.63 -19.31 11.47
N ALA A 258 6.55 -19.09 12.21
CA ALA A 258 5.23 -18.86 11.64
C ALA A 258 5.22 -17.64 10.71
N LEU A 259 5.91 -16.56 11.08
CA LEU A 259 6.04 -15.36 10.26
C LEU A 259 6.81 -15.65 8.97
N ALA A 260 7.97 -16.31 9.08
CA ALA A 260 8.76 -16.70 7.91
C ALA A 260 7.97 -17.61 6.96
N ASP A 261 7.24 -18.59 7.49
CA ASP A 261 6.43 -19.52 6.70
C ASP A 261 5.24 -18.82 6.02
N ALA A 262 4.55 -17.91 6.72
CA ALA A 262 3.44 -17.15 6.17
C ALA A 262 3.89 -16.18 5.05
N LEU A 263 5.09 -15.60 5.17
CA LEU A 263 5.66 -14.70 4.17
C LEU A 263 6.13 -15.41 2.88
N LYS A 264 6.35 -16.74 2.89
CA LYS A 264 6.71 -17.50 1.68
C LYS A 264 5.64 -17.40 0.58
N ARG A 265 4.37 -17.20 0.97
CA ARG A 265 3.24 -17.01 0.04
C ARG A 265 3.21 -15.61 -0.59
N ASP A 266 4.00 -14.67 -0.09
CA ASP A 266 4.02 -13.30 -0.60
C ASP A 266 4.80 -13.19 -1.92
N LYS A 267 4.24 -12.43 -2.86
CA LYS A 267 4.90 -12.13 -4.14
C LYS A 267 5.88 -10.97 -4.04
N ALA A 268 5.90 -10.20 -2.96
CA ALA A 268 6.96 -9.22 -2.72
C ALA A 268 8.20 -9.93 -2.14
N ARG A 269 9.40 -9.42 -2.43
CA ARG A 269 10.61 -9.88 -1.73
C ARG A 269 10.57 -9.38 -0.29
N THR A 270 10.80 -10.28 0.65
CA THR A 270 10.81 -9.98 2.08
C THR A 270 12.15 -10.38 2.70
N LYS A 271 12.57 -9.65 3.74
CA LYS A 271 13.65 -10.04 4.65
C LYS A 271 13.19 -9.77 6.07
N THR A 272 13.35 -10.71 6.96
CA THR A 272 12.94 -10.62 8.37
C THR A 272 14.16 -10.77 9.27
N ALA A 273 14.27 -9.93 10.29
CA ALA A 273 15.19 -10.11 11.40
C ALA A 273 14.62 -11.12 12.41
N ARG A 274 15.45 -11.49 13.39
CA ARG A 274 14.96 -12.17 14.60
C ARG A 274 14.26 -11.17 15.52
N MET A 275 13.46 -11.68 16.45
CA MET A 275 12.87 -10.87 17.50
C MET A 275 13.96 -10.21 18.33
N SER A 276 13.86 -8.90 18.48
CA SER A 276 14.79 -8.10 19.26
C SER A 276 14.56 -8.32 20.77
N PRO A 277 15.49 -7.88 21.62
CA PRO A 277 15.28 -7.87 23.07
C PRO A 277 14.09 -7.03 23.53
N PHE A 278 13.55 -6.16 22.66
CA PHE A 278 12.40 -5.30 22.92
C PHE A 278 11.08 -5.90 22.42
N GLY A 279 11.04 -7.21 22.06
CA GLY A 279 9.80 -7.86 21.58
C GLY A 279 9.45 -7.59 20.12
N ILE A 280 10.30 -6.85 19.40
CA ILE A 280 10.02 -6.35 18.05
C ILE A 280 10.63 -7.26 16.98
N ILE A 281 9.87 -7.56 15.92
CA ILE A 281 10.40 -8.15 14.68
C ILE A 281 10.42 -7.11 13.56
N GLU A 282 11.63 -6.75 13.14
CA GLU A 282 11.87 -5.88 11.98
C GLU A 282 11.86 -6.69 10.69
N MET A 283 11.27 -6.11 9.64
CA MET A 283 11.32 -6.69 8.31
C MET A 283 11.32 -5.63 7.22
N THR A 284 11.79 -6.01 6.04
CA THR A 284 11.64 -5.22 4.82
C THR A 284 10.78 -5.96 3.82
N ARG A 285 9.88 -5.25 3.15
CA ARG A 285 9.05 -5.79 2.06
C ARG A 285 9.16 -4.90 0.83
N GLN A 286 9.45 -5.49 -0.32
CA GLN A 286 9.53 -4.77 -1.59
C GLN A 286 8.18 -4.15 -1.94
N ARG A 287 8.16 -2.84 -2.24
CA ARG A 287 6.97 -2.16 -2.80
C ARG A 287 6.77 -2.62 -4.25
N MET A 288 5.62 -3.23 -4.53
CA MET A 288 5.27 -3.71 -5.87
C MET A 288 4.41 -2.70 -6.63
N ARG A 289 3.48 -2.05 -5.93
CA ARG A 289 2.57 -1.01 -6.43
C ARG A 289 2.48 0.13 -5.40
N PRO A 290 1.85 1.27 -5.73
CA PRO A 290 1.47 2.24 -4.71
C PRO A 290 0.53 1.58 -3.69
N SER A 291 0.66 1.95 -2.41
CA SER A 291 -0.16 1.36 -1.35
C SER A 291 -1.64 1.67 -1.55
N LEU A 292 -2.51 0.77 -1.08
CA LEU A 292 -3.97 0.93 -1.17
C LEU A 292 -4.43 2.26 -0.56
N ARG A 293 -3.78 2.70 0.52
CA ARG A 293 -4.08 3.97 1.20
C ARG A 293 -4.06 5.17 0.26
N ARG A 294 -3.15 5.21 -0.71
CA ARG A 294 -3.02 6.33 -1.65
C ARG A 294 -4.17 6.41 -2.65
N PHE A 295 -4.86 5.30 -2.90
CA PHE A 295 -6.00 5.26 -3.81
C PHE A 295 -7.33 5.49 -3.10
N LEU A 296 -7.40 5.16 -1.80
CA LEU A 296 -8.64 5.23 -1.02
C LEU A 296 -8.76 6.51 -0.17
N PHE A 297 -7.66 7.18 0.15
CA PHE A 297 -7.67 8.29 1.10
C PHE A 297 -6.89 9.49 0.58
N ASP A 298 -7.41 10.67 0.88
CA ASP A 298 -6.69 11.94 0.80
C ASP A 298 -6.07 12.30 2.15
N ASP A 299 -5.06 13.16 2.12
CA ASP A 299 -4.46 13.69 3.34
C ASP A 299 -5.46 14.57 4.10
N CYS A 300 -5.46 14.45 5.43
CA CYS A 300 -6.39 15.21 6.26
C CYS A 300 -6.13 16.73 6.09
N PRO A 301 -7.12 17.54 5.69
CA PRO A 301 -6.92 18.97 5.44
C PRO A 301 -6.64 19.76 6.72
N HIS A 302 -6.89 19.17 7.90
CA HIS A 302 -6.70 19.83 9.18
C HIS A 302 -5.31 19.59 9.77
N CYS A 303 -4.88 18.33 9.84
CA CYS A 303 -3.62 17.95 10.49
C CYS A 303 -2.51 17.55 9.50
N SER A 304 -2.78 17.59 8.18
CA SER A 304 -1.84 17.19 7.13
C SER A 304 -1.21 15.81 7.38
N GLY A 305 -2.02 14.88 7.89
CA GLY A 305 -1.60 13.51 8.21
C GLY A 305 -1.06 13.27 9.63
N MET A 306 -0.94 14.30 10.48
CA MET A 306 -0.43 14.17 11.84
C MET A 306 -1.37 13.39 12.78
N GLY A 307 -2.67 13.35 12.49
CA GLY A 307 -3.69 12.65 13.29
C GLY A 307 -4.06 13.35 14.60
N ILE A 308 -3.41 14.46 14.93
CA ILE A 308 -3.69 15.32 16.09
C ILE A 308 -3.73 16.77 15.63
N VAL A 309 -4.49 17.59 16.38
CA VAL A 309 -4.60 19.04 16.18
C VAL A 309 -4.33 19.75 17.50
N LYS A 310 -3.82 20.98 17.45
CA LYS A 310 -3.62 21.87 18.59
C LYS A 310 -4.92 22.07 19.35
N SER A 311 -4.80 22.08 20.68
CA SER A 311 -5.92 22.43 21.55
C SER A 311 -6.28 23.92 21.41
N PRO A 312 -7.51 24.33 21.76
CA PRO A 312 -7.92 25.75 21.72
C PRO A 312 -6.99 26.67 22.53
N GLU A 313 -6.47 26.20 23.66
CA GLU A 313 -5.56 26.93 24.53
C GLU A 313 -4.21 27.18 23.82
N SER A 314 -3.63 26.12 23.25
CA SER A 314 -2.37 26.20 22.50
C SER A 314 -2.50 27.07 21.26
N MET A 315 -3.63 26.94 20.55
CA MET A 315 -3.93 27.76 19.39
C MET A 315 -4.10 29.23 19.78
N SER A 316 -4.82 29.51 20.88
CA SER A 316 -4.99 30.87 21.39
C SER A 316 -3.67 31.53 21.74
N LEU A 317 -2.74 30.81 22.38
CA LEU A 317 -1.40 31.34 22.66
C LEU A 317 -0.60 31.63 21.38
N THR A 318 -0.75 30.78 20.35
CA THR A 318 -0.13 31.02 19.03
C THR A 318 -0.67 32.32 18.43
N VAL A 319 -2.00 32.48 18.42
CA VAL A 319 -2.68 33.70 17.94
C VAL A 319 -2.23 34.95 18.70
N MET A 320 -2.18 34.89 20.04
CA MET A 320 -1.72 36.02 20.86
C MET A 320 -0.29 36.45 20.52
N ARG A 321 0.60 35.49 20.23
CA ARG A 321 1.98 35.78 19.83
C ARG A 321 2.03 36.45 18.45
N GLU A 322 1.32 35.91 17.46
CA GLU A 322 1.30 36.49 16.11
C GLU A 322 0.64 37.87 16.07
N MET A 323 -0.45 38.08 16.82
CA MET A 323 -1.05 39.40 16.98
C MET A 323 -0.07 40.38 17.60
N LYS A 324 0.69 39.98 18.62
CA LYS A 324 1.70 40.84 19.25
C LYS A 324 2.80 41.25 18.27
N THR A 325 3.17 40.37 17.34
CA THR A 325 4.08 40.71 16.24
C THR A 325 3.44 41.71 15.28
N ALA A 326 2.19 41.51 14.89
CA ALA A 326 1.46 42.42 14.00
C ALA A 326 1.20 43.79 14.64
N THR A 327 0.91 43.87 15.94
CA THR A 327 0.74 45.13 16.67
C THR A 327 2.04 45.91 16.80
N GLY A 328 3.21 45.31 16.62
CA GLY A 328 4.50 46.02 16.60
C GLY A 328 4.75 46.86 15.36
N ARG A 329 3.97 46.70 14.27
CA ARG A 329 4.18 47.41 13.00
C ARG A 329 3.41 48.73 12.89
N ASP A 330 4.10 49.86 12.75
CA ASP A 330 3.47 51.19 12.74
C ASP A 330 2.48 51.42 11.58
N ASP A 331 2.65 50.72 10.45
CA ASP A 331 1.77 50.82 9.29
C ASP A 331 0.45 50.05 9.44
N VAL A 332 0.23 49.37 10.57
CA VAL A 332 -0.98 48.58 10.84
C VAL A 332 -1.90 49.33 11.81
N ALA A 333 -3.17 49.48 11.44
CA ALA A 333 -4.21 50.09 12.28
C ALA A 333 -5.27 49.09 12.76
N THR A 334 -5.63 48.12 11.91
CA THR A 334 -6.59 47.06 12.25
C THR A 334 -5.99 45.69 11.94
N ILE A 335 -6.17 44.75 12.86
CA ILE A 335 -5.75 43.35 12.76
C ILE A 335 -6.99 42.49 12.79
N GLU A 336 -7.22 41.73 11.73
CA GLU A 336 -8.29 40.75 11.64
C GLU A 336 -7.69 39.35 11.70
N VAL A 337 -8.12 38.57 12.68
CA VAL A 337 -7.68 37.20 12.91
C VAL A 337 -8.85 36.27 12.66
N SER A 338 -8.71 35.37 11.70
CA SER A 338 -9.66 34.29 11.45
C SER A 338 -9.09 32.96 11.93
N VAL A 339 -9.83 32.27 12.80
CA VAL A 339 -9.48 30.97 13.37
C VAL A 339 -10.69 30.06 13.43
N ASN A 340 -10.48 28.77 13.73
CA ASN A 340 -11.57 27.86 13.97
C ASN A 340 -12.49 28.34 15.14
N PRO A 341 -13.81 28.10 15.10
CA PRO A 341 -14.74 28.60 16.12
C PRO A 341 -14.36 28.23 17.56
N THR A 342 -13.79 27.04 17.79
CA THR A 342 -13.38 26.63 19.14
C THR A 342 -12.22 27.46 19.69
N ALA A 343 -11.30 27.89 18.82
CA ALA A 343 -10.21 28.77 19.22
C ALA A 343 -10.68 30.22 19.38
N ALA A 344 -11.61 30.69 18.53
CA ALA A 344 -12.22 32.01 18.65
C ALA A 344 -12.96 32.16 19.98
N ASP A 345 -13.74 31.15 20.37
CA ASP A 345 -14.47 31.13 21.63
C ASP A 345 -13.51 31.21 22.84
N HIS A 346 -12.44 30.40 22.83
CA HIS A 346 -11.42 30.46 23.88
C HIS A 346 -10.73 31.83 23.94
N LEU A 347 -10.39 32.43 22.78
CA LEU A 347 -9.80 33.76 22.71
C LEU A 347 -10.72 34.84 23.31
N LEU A 348 -11.98 34.86 22.88
CA LEU A 348 -12.94 35.91 23.24
C LEU A 348 -13.47 35.79 24.67
N ASN A 349 -13.37 34.61 25.29
CA ASN A 349 -13.81 34.40 26.66
C ASN A 349 -12.63 34.32 27.64
N GLN A 350 -11.72 33.36 27.46
CA GLN A 350 -10.63 33.11 28.41
C GLN A 350 -9.47 34.10 28.24
N LYS A 351 -9.24 34.60 27.03
CA LYS A 351 -8.15 35.55 26.73
C LYS A 351 -8.64 37.00 26.53
N ARG A 352 -9.89 37.28 26.88
CA ARG A 352 -10.52 38.60 26.72
C ARG A 352 -9.73 39.75 27.34
N ARG A 353 -9.25 39.56 28.59
CA ARG A 353 -8.49 40.61 29.30
C ARG A 353 -7.16 40.91 28.63
N GLU A 354 -6.47 39.86 28.18
CA GLU A 354 -5.17 39.98 27.50
C GLU A 354 -5.34 40.63 26.11
N LEU A 355 -6.42 40.30 25.39
CA LEU A 355 -6.79 40.97 24.13
C LEU A 355 -7.03 42.46 24.32
N ALA A 356 -7.84 42.84 25.32
CA ALA A 356 -8.14 44.24 25.60
C ALA A 356 -6.87 45.04 25.96
N GLN A 357 -5.99 44.47 26.78
CA GLN A 357 -4.70 45.09 27.11
C GLN A 357 -3.81 45.27 25.86
N LEU A 358 -3.83 44.30 24.95
CA LEU A 358 -3.07 44.37 23.70
C LEU A 358 -3.62 45.46 22.77
N GLU A 359 -4.94 45.59 22.63
CA GLU A 359 -5.58 46.68 21.86
C GLU A 359 -5.25 48.06 22.44
N GLU A 360 -5.35 48.21 23.76
CA GLU A 360 -5.13 49.49 24.46
C GLU A 360 -3.67 49.93 24.36
N SER A 361 -2.73 49.02 24.64
CA SER A 361 -1.29 49.32 24.57
C SER A 361 -0.81 49.61 23.15
N ALA A 362 -1.32 48.88 22.15
CA ALA A 362 -0.95 49.08 20.76
C ALA A 362 -1.70 50.22 20.06
N LYS A 363 -2.80 50.71 20.65
CA LYS A 363 -3.75 51.67 20.05
C LYS A 363 -4.23 51.23 18.66
N LYS A 364 -4.51 49.94 18.51
CA LYS A 364 -4.92 49.28 17.26
C LYS A 364 -6.18 48.45 17.50
N ARG A 365 -7.01 48.32 16.47
CA ARG A 365 -8.25 47.53 16.53
C ARG A 365 -7.96 46.06 16.21
N ILE A 366 -8.43 45.14 17.05
CA ILE A 366 -8.31 43.69 16.87
C ILE A 366 -9.71 43.09 16.66
N LEU A 367 -9.87 42.31 15.59
CA LEU A 367 -11.10 41.62 15.25
C LEU A 367 -10.82 40.12 15.23
N ILE A 368 -11.46 39.37 16.11
CA ILE A 368 -11.40 37.91 16.10
C ILE A 368 -12.64 37.37 15.39
N ARG A 369 -12.44 36.51 14.39
CA ARG A 369 -13.50 35.84 13.63
C ARG A 369 -13.37 34.32 13.76
N GLY A 370 -14.47 33.66 14.10
CA GLY A 370 -14.59 32.21 14.00
C GLY A 370 -15.03 31.80 12.59
N SER A 371 -14.23 31.01 11.89
CA SER A 371 -14.57 30.47 10.57
C SER A 371 -14.34 28.96 10.52
N GLN A 372 -15.31 28.21 9.99
CA GLN A 372 -15.18 26.77 9.78
C GLN A 372 -14.25 26.43 8.61
N GLU A 373 -14.00 27.39 7.71
CA GLU A 373 -13.08 27.22 6.59
C GLU A 373 -11.61 27.20 7.07
N VAL A 374 -11.34 27.79 8.23
CA VAL A 374 -10.01 27.77 8.84
C VAL A 374 -9.84 26.48 9.64
N ALA A 375 -8.85 25.68 9.24
CA ALA A 375 -8.47 24.47 9.94
C ALA A 375 -8.08 24.77 11.40
N ARG A 376 -8.30 23.80 12.30
CA ARG A 376 -8.04 23.96 13.76
C ARG A 376 -6.63 24.42 14.11
N ASP A 377 -5.65 24.05 13.30
CA ASP A 377 -4.23 24.37 13.53
C ASP A 377 -3.72 25.56 12.73
N LYS A 378 -4.61 26.22 11.99
CA LYS A 378 -4.28 27.37 11.16
C LYS A 378 -4.88 28.64 11.73
N VAL A 379 -4.20 29.73 11.43
CA VAL A 379 -4.64 31.10 11.70
C VAL A 379 -4.44 31.89 10.42
N GLU A 380 -5.43 32.69 10.08
CA GLU A 380 -5.30 33.70 9.02
C GLU A 380 -5.31 35.07 9.66
N ILE A 381 -4.21 35.81 9.51
CA ILE A 381 -4.11 37.19 9.97
C ILE A 381 -4.09 38.12 8.77
N ARG A 382 -5.01 39.08 8.76
CA ARG A 382 -5.09 40.15 7.76
C ARG A 382 -4.94 41.48 8.47
N CYS A 383 -4.01 42.30 8.01
CA CYS A 383 -3.77 43.60 8.62
C CYS A 383 -4.12 44.71 7.64
N PHE A 384 -4.61 45.82 8.18
CA PHE A 384 -5.11 46.94 7.41
C PHE A 384 -4.57 48.26 7.97
N ARG A 385 -4.25 49.19 7.06
CA ARG A 385 -3.95 50.59 7.35
C ARG A 385 -5.21 51.36 7.75
N LYS A 386 -5.04 52.60 8.21
CA LYS A 386 -6.17 53.49 8.54
C LYS A 386 -7.09 53.79 7.35
N ASP A 387 -6.55 53.77 6.13
CA ASP A 387 -7.27 53.96 4.87
C ASP A 387 -7.98 52.69 4.37
N GLY A 388 -7.88 51.57 5.11
CA GLY A 388 -8.47 50.29 4.74
C GLY A 388 -7.63 49.46 3.77
N GLN A 389 -6.45 49.93 3.33
CA GLN A 389 -5.58 49.14 2.47
C GLN A 389 -4.94 47.99 3.24
N LYS A 390 -4.87 46.82 2.59
CA LYS A 390 -4.27 45.61 3.16
C LYS A 390 -2.75 45.78 3.27
N VAL A 391 -2.21 45.46 4.44
CA VAL A 391 -0.77 45.37 4.70
C VAL A 391 -0.33 43.93 4.50
N ASN A 392 0.65 43.71 3.62
CA ASN A 392 1.32 42.42 3.54
C ASN A 392 2.26 42.26 4.72
N ILE A 393 1.89 41.32 5.58
CA ILE A 393 2.76 40.74 6.60
C ILE A 393 3.23 39.45 5.95
N GLY A 394 4.54 39.37 5.67
CA GLY A 394 5.16 38.39 4.77
C GLY A 394 4.78 36.94 5.05
#